data_AF-A0A4Q6B5J7-F1
#
_entry.id   AF-A0A4Q6B5J7-F1
#
_cell.length_a   1.000
_cell.length_b   1.000
_cell.length_c   1.000
_cell.angle_alpha   90.00
_cell.angle_beta   90.00
_cell.angle_gamma   90.00
#
_symmetry.space_group_name_H-M   'P 1'
#
loop_
_entity.id
_entity.type
_entity.pdbx_description
1 polymer ?
#
loop_
_entity_poly.entity_id
_entity_poly.type
_entity_poly.pdbx_seq_one_letter_code
_entity_poly.pdbx_strand_id
1 'polypeptide(L)'
;MKKSSCALIVSTIIVLIACSQRPKWAGLKKGGGGIDSVKVPAANETGDMATPAPGTDLVWKRYRAFENGLVKGLALDKKDFCSELGKESCIDKVHLTVLGGNEPYESGQYERAQTPTALTAVAVDRIVLTACSKRLELDRQAAAAAVVFKHFPLSGAAPDAKALEAQTTELYRRLLARNPEANEIAAVEAIRAQNLTADKLALMLCFAIGTSAENILL
;
A
#
# COMPACT_ATOMS: atom_id res chain seq x y z
N MET A 1 51.65 7.66 -1.13
CA MET A 1 52.04 6.55 -0.23
C MET A 1 52.25 7.09 1.18
N LYS A 2 51.32 6.85 2.11
CA LYS A 2 51.54 6.92 3.57
C LYS A 2 50.43 6.07 4.21
N LYS A 3 50.84 4.95 4.79
CA LYS A 3 50.01 3.99 5.52
C LYS A 3 49.94 4.44 6.98
N SER A 4 48.74 4.43 7.57
CA SER A 4 48.58 4.42 9.03
C SER A 4 47.51 3.41 9.41
N SER A 5 47.97 2.38 10.11
CA SER A 5 47.22 1.31 10.77
C SER A 5 46.74 1.74 12.17
N CYS A 6 46.12 0.79 12.88
CA CYS A 6 45.65 0.78 14.28
C CYS A 6 44.22 1.30 14.49
N ALA A 7 43.32 0.61 15.21
CA ALA A 7 43.41 -0.65 15.95
C ALA A 7 42.01 -1.24 16.14
N LEU A 8 41.93 -2.58 16.16
CA LEU A 8 40.78 -3.35 16.63
C LEU A 8 40.58 -3.13 18.14
N ILE A 9 39.34 -2.88 18.55
CA ILE A 9 38.87 -3.17 19.91
C ILE A 9 37.69 -4.13 19.80
N VAL A 10 37.98 -5.39 20.16
CA VAL A 10 37.02 -6.43 20.48
C VAL A 10 36.47 -6.14 21.87
N SER A 11 35.15 -6.02 22.02
CA SER A 11 34.51 -6.03 23.34
C SER A 11 33.29 -6.93 23.33
N THR A 12 33.54 -8.17 23.72
CA THR A 12 32.56 -9.20 24.03
C THR A 12 31.92 -8.85 25.37
N ILE A 13 30.62 -8.52 25.38
CA ILE A 13 29.82 -8.46 26.61
C ILE A 13 28.75 -9.55 26.52
N ILE A 14 29.00 -10.63 27.25
CA ILE A 14 28.04 -11.65 27.64
C ILE A 14 27.27 -11.08 28.84
N VAL A 15 25.96 -10.87 28.70
CA VAL A 15 25.05 -10.68 29.84
C VAL A 15 23.95 -11.73 29.75
N LEU A 16 24.11 -12.75 30.60
CA LEU A 16 23.06 -13.66 31.04
C LEU A 16 22.20 -12.91 32.06
N ILE A 17 20.93 -12.62 31.74
CA ILE A 17 19.92 -12.23 32.73
C ILE A 17 18.63 -13.03 32.50
N ALA A 18 18.44 -13.98 33.41
CA ALA A 18 17.22 -14.41 34.08
C ALA A 18 15.90 -14.59 33.29
N CYS A 19 15.47 -15.85 33.22
CA CYS A 19 14.06 -16.24 33.23
C CYS A 19 13.36 -15.64 34.47
N SER A 20 12.47 -14.66 34.27
CA SER A 20 11.43 -14.31 35.24
C SER A 20 10.06 -14.74 34.72
N GLN A 21 9.34 -15.43 35.59
CA GLN A 21 8.06 -16.08 35.35
C GLN A 21 6.98 -15.11 34.85
N ARG A 22 6.21 -15.54 33.85
CA ARG A 22 5.00 -14.83 33.41
C ARG A 22 3.88 -15.04 34.45
N PRO A 23 3.26 -13.98 34.99
CA PRO A 23 2.07 -14.14 35.80
C PRO A 23 0.90 -14.68 34.96
N LYS A 24 0.15 -15.64 35.52
CA LYS A 24 -1.12 -16.10 34.98
C LYS A 24 -2.14 -14.97 35.09
N TRP A 25 -2.53 -14.38 33.96
CA TRP A 25 -3.65 -13.45 33.89
C TRP A 25 -4.95 -14.25 33.99
N ALA A 26 -5.51 -14.29 35.20
CA ALA A 26 -6.88 -14.71 35.44
C ALA A 26 -7.83 -13.54 35.15
N GLY A 27 -8.80 -13.75 34.25
CA GLY A 27 -10.10 -13.08 34.29
C GLY A 27 -10.16 -11.62 33.85
N LEU A 28 -10.14 -11.37 32.54
CA LEU A 28 -10.78 -10.17 31.97
C LEU A 28 -12.26 -10.49 31.70
N LYS A 29 -13.13 -10.02 32.60
CA LYS A 29 -14.58 -9.94 32.41
C LYS A 29 -14.86 -9.14 31.13
N LYS A 30 -15.67 -9.71 30.23
CA LYS A 30 -16.32 -8.98 29.14
C LYS A 30 -17.23 -7.90 29.74
N GLY A 31 -16.75 -6.66 29.79
CA GLY A 31 -17.59 -5.48 29.99
C GLY A 31 -18.22 -5.10 28.65
N GLY A 32 -19.46 -5.51 28.43
CA GLY A 32 -20.27 -5.03 27.32
C GLY A 32 -20.63 -3.57 27.54
N GLY A 33 -19.87 -2.66 26.91
CA GLY A 33 -20.28 -1.28 26.68
C GLY A 33 -21.15 -1.25 25.43
N GLY A 34 -22.46 -1.07 25.61
CA GLY A 34 -23.39 -0.82 24.52
C GLY A 34 -23.03 0.50 23.86
N ILE A 35 -22.49 0.43 22.65
CA ILE A 35 -22.63 1.50 21.68
C ILE A 35 -23.96 1.23 20.99
N ASP A 36 -24.91 2.14 21.18
CA ASP A 36 -26.20 2.11 20.50
C ASP A 36 -25.97 2.02 19.00
N SER A 37 -26.45 0.94 18.40
CA SER A 37 -26.50 0.75 16.97
C SER A 37 -27.28 1.93 16.37
N VAL A 38 -26.57 2.89 15.77
CA VAL A 38 -27.19 3.93 14.97
C VAL A 38 -27.96 3.22 13.86
N LYS A 39 -29.29 3.21 13.99
CA LYS A 39 -30.20 2.66 13.00
C LYS A 39 -30.21 3.61 11.81
N VAL A 40 -29.31 3.37 10.86
CA VAL A 40 -29.33 4.05 9.55
C VAL A 40 -30.65 3.67 8.88
N PRO A 41 -31.53 4.64 8.53
CA PRO A 41 -32.77 4.32 7.82
C PRO A 41 -32.44 3.71 6.46
N ALA A 42 -33.13 2.61 6.13
CA ALA A 42 -32.94 1.86 4.91
C ALA A 42 -33.19 2.76 3.68
N ALA A 43 -32.13 3.07 2.95
CA ALA A 43 -32.25 3.54 1.58
C ALA A 43 -32.72 2.38 0.73
N ASN A 44 -33.84 2.60 0.03
CA ASN A 44 -34.47 1.63 -0.84
C ASN A 44 -33.68 1.57 -2.17
N GLU A 45 -32.65 0.74 -2.23
CA GLU A 45 -31.94 0.42 -3.48
C GLU A 45 -32.09 -1.08 -3.76
N THR A 46 -32.88 -1.41 -4.78
CA THR A 46 -33.06 -2.76 -5.31
C THR A 46 -31.84 -3.19 -6.12
N GLY A 47 -30.71 -3.33 -5.43
CA GLY A 47 -29.53 -4.04 -5.92
C GLY A 47 -29.15 -5.07 -4.87
N ASP A 48 -29.22 -6.35 -5.20
CA ASP A 48 -28.72 -7.43 -4.35
C ASP A 48 -27.23 -7.19 -4.05
N MET A 49 -26.94 -6.49 -2.95
CA MET A 49 -25.59 -6.43 -2.41
C MET A 49 -25.28 -7.84 -1.92
N ALA A 50 -24.38 -8.53 -2.63
CA ALA A 50 -23.92 -9.85 -2.26
C ALA A 50 -23.52 -9.84 -0.78
N THR A 51 -24.23 -10.64 0.04
CA THR A 51 -23.90 -10.81 1.44
C THR A 51 -22.46 -11.33 1.55
N PRO A 52 -21.56 -10.68 2.30
CA PRO A 52 -20.21 -11.18 2.49
C PRO A 52 -20.26 -12.63 2.95
N ALA A 53 -19.39 -13.47 2.38
CA ALA A 53 -19.29 -14.86 2.81
C ALA A 53 -19.03 -14.91 4.34
N PRO A 54 -19.86 -15.61 5.13
CA PRO A 54 -19.69 -15.65 6.57
C PRO A 54 -18.31 -16.24 6.91
N GLY A 55 -17.52 -15.50 7.70
CA GLY A 55 -16.23 -15.97 8.24
C GLY A 55 -14.97 -15.38 7.60
N THR A 56 -15.07 -14.35 6.76
CA THR A 56 -13.90 -13.59 6.27
C THR A 56 -13.83 -12.23 6.98
N ASP A 57 -13.14 -12.20 8.12
CA ASP A 57 -12.76 -10.91 8.74
C ASP A 57 -11.70 -10.26 7.84
N LEU A 58 -12.03 -9.12 7.26
CA LEU A 58 -11.06 -8.32 6.49
C LEU A 58 -9.94 -7.86 7.42
N VAL A 59 -8.70 -8.25 7.10
CA VAL A 59 -7.53 -7.90 7.91
C VAL A 59 -6.71 -6.84 7.18
N TRP A 60 -6.30 -5.81 7.91
CA TRP A 60 -5.38 -4.81 7.38
C TRP A 60 -4.05 -5.43 6.92
N LYS A 61 -3.68 -5.20 5.66
CA LYS A 61 -2.40 -5.65 5.11
C LYS A 61 -1.27 -4.97 5.87
N ARG A 62 -0.36 -5.77 6.43
CA ARG A 62 0.79 -5.25 7.19
C ARG A 62 1.68 -4.39 6.30
N TYR A 63 2.29 -3.33 6.86
CA TYR A 63 3.11 -2.37 6.10
C TYR A 63 4.15 -3.04 5.17
N ARG A 64 4.85 -4.11 5.60
CA ARG A 64 5.81 -4.83 4.75
C ARG A 64 5.16 -5.57 3.59
N ALA A 65 3.99 -6.17 3.81
CA ALA A 65 3.26 -6.86 2.76
C ALA A 65 2.72 -5.85 1.73
N PHE A 66 2.24 -4.70 2.21
CA PHE A 66 1.82 -3.58 1.38
C PHE A 66 2.98 -3.02 0.56
N GLU A 67 4.12 -2.71 1.19
CA GLU A 67 5.36 -2.27 0.54
C GLU A 67 5.81 -3.27 -0.54
N ASN A 68 5.98 -4.55 -0.15
CA ASN A 68 6.45 -5.58 -1.07
C ASN A 68 5.49 -5.78 -2.25
N GLY A 69 4.19 -5.64 -2.03
CA GLY A 69 3.18 -5.70 -3.09
C GLY A 69 3.40 -4.60 -4.13
N LEU A 70 3.56 -3.35 -3.68
CA LEU A 70 3.76 -2.22 -4.57
C LEU A 70 5.15 -2.24 -5.25
N VAL A 71 6.22 -2.56 -4.51
CA VAL A 71 7.58 -2.73 -5.04
C VAL A 71 7.61 -3.77 -6.16
N LYS A 72 6.99 -4.95 -5.93
CA LYS A 72 6.94 -6.02 -6.94
C LYS A 72 6.00 -5.67 -8.10
N GLY A 73 4.79 -5.22 -7.80
CA GLY A 73 3.77 -4.93 -8.80
C GLY A 73 4.21 -3.83 -9.77
N LEU A 74 4.84 -2.79 -9.24
CA LEU A 74 5.36 -1.66 -10.03
C LEU A 74 6.81 -1.86 -10.48
N ALA A 75 7.44 -3.00 -10.21
CA ALA A 75 8.83 -3.26 -10.58
C ALA A 75 9.77 -2.09 -10.19
N LEU A 76 9.67 -1.66 -8.94
CA LEU A 76 10.48 -0.60 -8.33
C LEU A 76 11.50 -1.21 -7.37
N ASP A 77 12.60 -0.52 -7.13
CA ASP A 77 13.46 -0.81 -5.99
C ASP A 77 12.91 -0.13 -4.74
N LYS A 78 13.11 -0.76 -3.56
CA LYS A 78 12.70 -0.17 -2.27
C LYS A 78 13.28 1.23 -2.03
N LYS A 79 14.51 1.48 -2.47
CA LYS A 79 15.16 2.81 -2.38
C LYS A 79 14.48 3.89 -3.23
N ASP A 80 13.79 3.49 -4.30
CA ASP A 80 13.15 4.40 -5.26
C ASP A 80 11.65 4.58 -4.97
N PHE A 81 11.14 3.86 -3.97
CA PHE A 81 9.72 3.65 -3.72
C PHE A 81 9.03 4.88 -3.13
N CYS A 82 9.58 5.43 -2.04
CA CYS A 82 9.14 6.69 -1.44
C CYS A 82 10.19 7.17 -0.43
N SER A 83 10.65 8.42 -0.59
CA SER A 83 11.50 9.07 0.40
C SER A 83 10.98 10.46 0.78
N GLU A 84 10.72 10.64 2.08
CA GLU A 84 10.33 11.93 2.63
C GLU A 84 11.54 12.84 2.72
N LEU A 85 11.41 14.05 2.18
CA LEU A 85 12.48 15.05 2.07
C LEU A 85 13.75 14.52 1.38
N GLY A 86 13.63 13.45 0.58
CA GLY A 86 14.72 12.80 -0.12
C GLY A 86 15.74 12.06 0.75
N LYS A 87 15.43 11.81 2.03
CA LYS A 87 16.35 11.14 2.97
C LYS A 87 15.72 9.99 3.73
N GLU A 88 14.50 10.16 4.22
CA GLU A 88 13.87 9.20 5.13
C GLU A 88 12.92 8.27 4.36
N SER A 89 12.87 6.99 4.73
CA SER A 89 11.90 6.04 4.15
C SER A 89 10.48 6.43 4.58
N CYS A 90 9.59 6.69 3.63
CA CYS A 90 8.19 6.98 3.96
C CYS A 90 7.55 5.82 4.73
N ILE A 91 7.92 4.57 4.43
CA ILE A 91 7.31 3.38 5.02
C ILE A 91 7.99 2.98 6.32
N ASP A 92 9.33 2.89 6.33
CA ASP A 92 10.05 2.34 7.49
C ASP A 92 10.25 3.38 8.60
N LYS A 93 9.99 4.66 8.33
CA LYS A 93 10.16 5.75 9.29
C LYS A 93 8.89 6.59 9.43
N VAL A 94 8.52 7.34 8.40
CA VAL A 94 7.52 8.42 8.55
C VAL A 94 6.08 7.90 8.74
N HIS A 95 5.71 6.86 8.02
CA HIS A 95 4.36 6.27 8.07
C HIS A 95 4.32 4.90 8.75
N LEU A 96 5.42 4.45 9.34
CA LEU A 96 5.53 3.11 9.93
C LEU A 96 4.38 2.82 10.91
N THR A 97 4.18 3.71 11.88
CA THR A 97 3.15 3.58 12.92
C THR A 97 1.73 3.59 12.34
N VAL A 98 1.43 4.52 11.44
CA VAL A 98 0.08 4.67 10.86
C VAL A 98 -0.28 3.54 9.88
N LEU A 99 0.72 2.83 9.36
CA LEU A 99 0.56 1.61 8.55
C LEU A 99 0.53 0.32 9.39
N GLY A 100 0.48 0.44 10.72
CA GLY A 100 0.38 -0.69 11.64
C GLY A 100 1.72 -1.36 11.96
N GLY A 101 2.84 -0.67 11.71
CA GLY A 101 4.15 -1.02 12.25
C GLY A 101 4.34 -0.53 13.69
N ASN A 102 5.50 -0.85 14.26
CA ASN A 102 5.93 -0.43 15.59
C ASN A 102 7.41 -0.01 15.53
N GLU A 103 7.79 0.98 16.32
CA GLU A 103 9.15 1.52 16.38
C GLU A 103 9.57 1.57 17.86
N PRO A 104 10.32 0.57 18.35
CA PRO A 104 10.62 0.48 19.79
C PRO A 104 11.87 1.26 20.23
N TYR A 105 12.68 1.80 19.31
CA TYR A 105 14.00 2.33 19.63
C TYR A 105 14.05 3.85 19.69
N GLU A 106 13.54 4.54 18.67
CA GLU A 106 13.54 6.01 18.58
C GLU A 106 12.31 6.63 19.25
N SER A 107 11.13 6.01 19.10
CA SER A 107 9.84 6.51 19.59
C SER A 107 9.29 5.75 20.79
N GLY A 108 9.90 4.61 21.16
CA GLY A 108 9.46 3.78 22.28
C GLY A 108 8.09 3.11 22.06
N GLN A 109 7.63 2.99 20.82
CA GLN A 109 6.39 2.32 20.46
C GLN A 109 6.60 0.80 20.33
N TYR A 110 6.39 0.08 21.42
CA TYR A 110 6.52 -1.39 21.45
C TYR A 110 5.33 -2.12 20.82
N GLU A 111 4.13 -1.54 20.93
CA GLU A 111 2.90 -2.12 20.41
C GLU A 111 2.43 -1.42 19.14
N ARG A 112 1.92 -2.22 18.20
CA ARG A 112 1.31 -1.71 16.98
C ARG A 112 -0.09 -1.16 17.24
N ALA A 113 -0.55 -0.25 16.38
CA ALA A 113 -1.96 0.06 16.29
C ALA A 113 -2.75 -1.20 15.87
N GLN A 114 -3.83 -1.52 16.58
CA GLN A 114 -4.68 -2.67 16.26
C GLN A 114 -5.65 -2.38 15.10
N THR A 115 -5.94 -1.11 14.86
CA THR A 115 -6.84 -0.65 13.81
C THR A 115 -6.22 0.52 13.04
N PRO A 116 -6.61 0.71 11.76
CA PRO A 116 -6.27 1.93 11.02
C PRO A 116 -6.69 3.19 11.78
N THR A 117 -5.94 4.26 11.60
CA THR A 117 -6.23 5.59 12.15
C THR A 117 -6.75 6.50 11.04
N ALA A 118 -7.23 7.69 11.39
CA ALA A 118 -7.60 8.71 10.39
C ALA A 118 -6.44 9.09 9.44
N LEU A 119 -5.19 8.86 9.86
CA LEU A 119 -4.01 9.15 9.05
C LEU A 119 -3.61 8.01 8.11
N THR A 120 -4.17 6.81 8.30
CA THR A 120 -3.76 5.63 7.54
C THR A 120 -4.10 5.76 6.06
N ALA A 121 -5.30 6.25 5.71
CA ALA A 121 -5.68 6.48 4.32
C ALA A 121 -4.76 7.50 3.64
N VAL A 122 -4.45 8.62 4.33
CA VAL A 122 -3.54 9.65 3.82
C VAL A 122 -2.14 9.10 3.57
N ALA A 123 -1.63 8.25 4.46
CA ALA A 123 -0.33 7.59 4.29
C ALA A 123 -0.33 6.65 3.07
N VAL A 124 -1.38 5.85 2.91
CA VAL A 124 -1.56 4.96 1.75
C VAL A 124 -1.58 5.78 0.45
N ASP A 125 -2.39 6.83 0.39
CA ASP A 125 -2.50 7.68 -0.80
C ASP A 125 -1.15 8.28 -1.20
N ARG A 126 -0.41 8.84 -0.24
CA ARG A 126 0.92 9.42 -0.50
C ARG A 126 1.90 8.39 -1.04
N ILE A 127 1.93 7.20 -0.42
CA ILE A 127 2.82 6.12 -0.83
C ILE A 127 2.48 5.63 -2.24
N VAL A 128 1.21 5.33 -2.51
CA VAL A 128 0.77 4.81 -3.81
C VAL A 128 1.00 5.86 -4.89
N LEU A 129 0.63 7.11 -4.64
CA LEU A 129 0.83 8.20 -5.61
C LEU A 129 2.31 8.39 -5.95
N THR A 130 3.18 8.37 -4.94
CA THR A 130 4.63 8.48 -5.13
C THR A 130 5.19 7.31 -5.95
N ALA A 131 4.81 6.08 -5.60
CA ALA A 131 5.26 4.88 -6.31
C ALA A 131 4.76 4.85 -7.77
N CYS A 132 3.47 5.13 -7.99
CA CYS A 132 2.89 5.21 -9.33
C CYS A 132 3.55 6.31 -10.17
N SER A 133 3.75 7.50 -9.60
CA SER A 133 4.44 8.61 -10.29
C SER A 133 5.87 8.24 -10.66
N LYS A 134 6.62 7.61 -9.74
CA LYS A 134 7.99 7.16 -10.01
C LYS A 134 8.04 6.12 -11.12
N ARG A 135 7.16 5.12 -11.10
CA ARG A 135 7.11 4.10 -12.16
C ARG A 135 6.76 4.71 -13.51
N LEU A 136 5.79 5.63 -13.53
CA LEU A 136 5.39 6.34 -14.74
C LEU A 136 6.56 7.11 -15.35
N GLU A 137 7.34 7.81 -14.53
CA GLU A 137 8.54 8.53 -14.98
C GLU A 137 9.55 7.58 -15.63
N LEU A 138 9.85 6.46 -14.96
CA LEU A 138 10.80 5.47 -15.47
C LEU A 138 10.33 4.83 -16.78
N ASP A 139 9.03 4.51 -16.90
CA ASP A 139 8.48 3.96 -18.14
C ASP A 139 8.43 4.99 -19.27
N ARG A 140 8.15 6.26 -18.96
CA ARG A 140 8.18 7.33 -19.95
C ARG A 140 9.58 7.52 -20.52
N GLN A 141 10.61 7.46 -19.68
CA GLN A 141 12.01 7.52 -20.10
C GLN A 141 12.44 6.29 -20.90
N ALA A 142 11.92 5.11 -20.54
CA ALA A 142 12.21 3.85 -21.22
C ALA A 142 11.48 3.71 -22.58
N ALA A 143 10.40 4.45 -22.80
CA ALA A 143 9.58 4.42 -24.01
C ALA A 143 9.18 2.99 -24.42
N ALA A 144 9.72 2.46 -25.52
CA ALA A 144 9.41 1.10 -25.99
C ALA A 144 9.86 -0.01 -25.02
N ALA A 145 10.78 0.29 -24.10
CA ALA A 145 11.24 -0.63 -23.06
C ALA A 145 10.47 -0.46 -21.73
N ALA A 146 9.31 0.21 -21.73
CA ALA A 146 8.46 0.35 -20.56
C ALA A 146 8.07 -1.02 -19.98
N VAL A 147 8.10 -1.12 -18.65
CA VAL A 147 7.91 -2.38 -17.91
C VAL A 147 6.46 -2.54 -17.47
N VAL A 148 5.83 -1.47 -16.98
CA VAL A 148 4.47 -1.50 -16.42
C VAL A 148 3.49 -0.83 -17.38
N PHE A 149 3.75 0.42 -17.76
CA PHE A 149 2.90 1.21 -18.65
C PHE A 149 3.33 1.05 -20.11
N LYS A 150 3.02 -0.11 -20.71
CA LYS A 150 3.54 -0.53 -22.02
C LYS A 150 2.47 -0.67 -23.11
N HIS A 151 1.19 -0.55 -22.76
CA HIS A 151 0.10 -0.80 -23.69
C HIS A 151 -0.27 0.42 -24.56
N PHE A 152 0.23 1.61 -24.23
CA PHE A 152 0.07 2.82 -25.02
C PHE A 152 1.22 3.82 -24.76
N PRO A 153 1.51 4.73 -25.71
CA PRO A 153 2.55 5.73 -25.53
C PRO A 153 2.16 6.76 -24.47
N LEU A 154 3.06 7.04 -23.52
CA LEU A 154 2.81 7.96 -22.42
C LEU A 154 2.87 9.45 -22.79
N SER A 155 3.52 9.80 -23.90
CA SER A 155 3.72 11.19 -24.35
C SER A 155 2.67 11.71 -25.33
N GLY A 156 1.46 11.14 -25.33
CA GLY A 156 0.46 11.39 -26.38
C GLY A 156 -0.97 11.61 -25.90
N ALA A 157 -1.87 11.52 -26.87
CA ALA A 157 -3.31 11.55 -26.66
C ALA A 157 -3.78 10.34 -25.83
N ALA A 158 -5.00 10.43 -25.31
CA ALA A 158 -5.63 9.33 -24.58
C ALA A 158 -5.60 8.04 -25.41
N PRO A 159 -5.30 6.88 -24.78
CA PRO A 159 -5.35 5.59 -25.45
C PRO A 159 -6.77 5.27 -25.94
N ASP A 160 -6.87 4.36 -26.91
CA ASP A 160 -8.15 3.74 -27.23
C ASP A 160 -8.62 2.82 -26.09
N ALA A 161 -9.89 2.43 -26.13
CA ALA A 161 -10.50 1.60 -25.09
C ALA A 161 -9.80 0.24 -24.92
N LYS A 162 -9.34 -0.36 -26.03
CA LYS A 162 -8.70 -1.67 -26.00
C LYS A 162 -7.32 -1.62 -25.33
N ALA A 163 -6.54 -0.58 -25.63
CA ALA A 163 -5.25 -0.35 -24.99
C ALA A 163 -5.42 -0.01 -23.50
N LEU A 164 -6.45 0.75 -23.14
CA LEU A 164 -6.77 1.06 -21.75
C LEU A 164 -7.20 -0.18 -20.96
N GLU A 165 -8.07 -1.03 -21.51
CA GLU A 165 -8.49 -2.29 -20.92
C GLU A 165 -7.30 -3.24 -20.70
N ALA A 166 -6.40 -3.33 -21.68
CA ALA A 166 -5.18 -4.13 -21.56
C ALA A 166 -4.27 -3.61 -20.44
N GLN A 167 -4.06 -2.29 -20.36
CA GLN A 167 -3.27 -1.68 -19.29
C GLN A 167 -3.91 -1.87 -17.91
N THR A 168 -5.23 -1.76 -17.83
CA THR A 168 -6.01 -1.98 -16.60
C THR A 168 -5.86 -3.42 -16.14
N THR A 169 -6.04 -4.38 -17.04
CA THR A 169 -5.88 -5.80 -16.74
C THR A 169 -4.49 -6.13 -16.24
N GLU A 170 -3.44 -5.59 -16.88
CA GLU A 170 -2.05 -5.78 -16.43
C GLU A 170 -1.83 -5.21 -15.02
N LEU A 171 -2.34 -4.01 -14.71
CA LEU A 171 -2.21 -3.39 -13.39
C LEU A 171 -2.97 -4.17 -12.30
N TYR A 172 -4.18 -4.62 -12.59
CA TYR A 172 -4.96 -5.50 -11.70
C TYR A 172 -4.19 -6.80 -11.38
N ARG A 173 -3.59 -7.44 -12.39
CA ARG A 173 -2.78 -8.65 -12.17
C ARG A 173 -1.53 -8.37 -11.35
N ARG A 174 -0.89 -7.23 -11.55
CA ARG A 174 0.34 -6.84 -10.84
C ARG A 174 0.09 -6.45 -9.39
N LEU A 175 -0.97 -5.69 -9.13
CA LEU A 175 -1.26 -5.11 -7.82
C LEU A 175 -2.17 -6.00 -6.97
N LEU A 176 -3.17 -6.64 -7.61
CA LEU A 176 -4.22 -7.40 -6.93
C LEU A 176 -4.19 -8.90 -7.26
N ALA A 177 -3.28 -9.37 -8.13
CA ALA A 177 -3.15 -10.77 -8.52
C ALA A 177 -4.42 -11.41 -9.11
N ARG A 178 -5.30 -10.60 -9.71
CA ARG A 178 -6.53 -11.06 -10.39
C ARG A 178 -6.81 -10.27 -11.68
N ASN A 179 -7.83 -10.69 -12.42
CA ASN A 179 -8.37 -9.90 -13.52
C ASN A 179 -9.40 -8.88 -12.99
N PRO A 180 -9.55 -7.73 -13.66
CA PRO A 180 -10.63 -6.80 -13.37
C PRO A 180 -11.99 -7.41 -13.76
N GLU A 181 -13.01 -7.04 -13.01
CA GLU A 181 -14.41 -7.34 -13.31
C GLU A 181 -14.97 -6.36 -14.36
N ALA A 182 -16.10 -6.70 -14.97
CA ALA A 182 -16.68 -5.91 -16.06
C ALA A 182 -17.11 -4.49 -15.63
N ASN A 183 -17.62 -4.35 -14.39
CA ASN A 183 -17.93 -3.06 -13.77
C ASN A 183 -16.67 -2.22 -13.50
N GLU A 184 -15.55 -2.83 -13.14
CA GLU A 184 -14.27 -2.14 -12.92
C GLU A 184 -13.69 -1.61 -14.24
N ILE A 185 -13.76 -2.40 -15.31
CA ILE A 185 -13.41 -1.94 -16.67
C ILE A 185 -14.31 -0.77 -17.08
N ALA A 186 -15.62 -0.86 -16.84
CA ALA A 186 -16.56 0.21 -17.16
C ALA A 186 -16.27 1.51 -16.38
N ALA A 187 -15.89 1.40 -15.11
CA ALA A 187 -15.51 2.56 -14.29
C ALA A 187 -14.23 3.25 -14.81
N VAL A 188 -13.25 2.47 -15.28
CA VAL A 188 -12.03 3.03 -15.90
C VAL A 188 -12.33 3.72 -17.24
N GLU A 189 -13.22 3.15 -18.06
CA GLU A 189 -13.66 3.80 -19.30
C GLU A 189 -14.36 5.14 -19.05
N ALA A 190 -15.12 5.28 -17.96
CA ALA A 190 -15.73 6.55 -17.57
C ALA A 190 -14.68 7.62 -17.23
N ILE A 191 -13.52 7.23 -16.69
CA ILE A 191 -12.39 8.15 -16.45
C ILE A 191 -11.76 8.58 -17.78
N ARG A 192 -11.60 7.67 -18.74
CA ARG A 192 -11.05 7.97 -20.08
C ARG A 192 -11.85 9.07 -20.80
N ALA A 193 -13.17 9.09 -20.60
CA ALA A 193 -14.06 10.10 -21.19
C ALA A 193 -13.75 11.55 -20.76
N GLN A 194 -12.92 11.75 -19.73
CA GLN A 194 -12.50 13.08 -19.26
C GLN A 194 -11.38 13.74 -20.10
N ASN A 195 -11.00 13.15 -21.24
CA ASN A 195 -10.00 13.70 -22.19
C ASN A 195 -8.64 14.03 -21.55
N LEU A 196 -8.19 13.17 -20.63
CA LEU A 196 -6.88 13.27 -20.01
C LEU A 196 -5.76 12.89 -21.00
N THR A 197 -4.58 13.46 -20.81
CA THR A 197 -3.36 12.99 -21.48
C THR A 197 -3.01 11.57 -21.02
N ALA A 198 -2.31 10.79 -21.86
CA ALA A 198 -2.01 9.39 -21.59
C ALA A 198 -1.27 9.17 -20.25
N ASP A 199 -0.33 10.05 -19.92
CA ASP A 199 0.42 10.02 -18.66
C ASP A 199 -0.46 10.24 -17.43
N LYS A 200 -1.37 11.23 -17.47
CA LYS A 200 -2.32 11.50 -16.38
C LYS A 200 -3.30 10.35 -16.21
N LEU A 201 -3.79 9.78 -17.30
CA LEU A 201 -4.67 8.62 -17.24
C LEU A 201 -3.95 7.41 -16.65
N ALA A 202 -2.71 7.14 -17.06
CA ALA A 202 -1.89 6.07 -16.50
C ALA A 202 -1.63 6.26 -14.99
N LEU A 203 -1.32 7.48 -14.56
CA LEU A 203 -1.14 7.81 -13.15
C LEU A 203 -2.43 7.57 -12.36
N MET A 204 -3.56 8.09 -12.84
CA MET A 204 -4.86 7.92 -12.19
C MET A 204 -5.27 6.46 -12.08
N LEU A 205 -5.05 5.68 -13.15
CA LEU A 205 -5.36 4.25 -13.17
C LEU A 205 -4.54 3.50 -12.12
N CYS A 206 -3.22 3.71 -12.09
CA CYS A 206 -2.34 3.10 -11.10
C CYS A 206 -2.72 3.51 -9.68
N PHE A 207 -2.99 4.79 -9.46
CA PHE A 207 -3.41 5.31 -8.17
C PHE A 207 -4.72 4.68 -7.71
N ALA A 208 -5.78 4.72 -8.53
CA ALA A 208 -7.09 4.19 -8.18
C ALA A 208 -7.06 2.69 -7.85
N ILE A 209 -6.32 1.89 -8.63
CA ILE A 209 -6.17 0.45 -8.35
C ILE A 209 -5.32 0.23 -7.09
N GLY A 210 -4.22 0.97 -6.96
CA GLY A 210 -3.28 0.86 -5.84
C GLY A 210 -3.84 1.34 -4.49
N THR A 211 -4.82 2.24 -4.49
CA THR A 211 -5.54 2.67 -3.28
C THR A 211 -6.88 1.95 -3.08
N SER A 212 -7.19 0.94 -3.91
CA SER A 212 -8.41 0.17 -3.74
C SER A 212 -8.40 -0.60 -2.43
N ALA A 213 -9.60 -0.84 -1.87
CA ALA A 213 -9.75 -1.56 -0.60
C ALA A 213 -9.09 -2.94 -0.64
N GLU A 214 -9.09 -3.63 -1.78
CA GLU A 214 -8.46 -4.93 -1.97
C GLU A 214 -6.93 -4.88 -1.95
N ASN A 215 -6.33 -3.76 -2.36
CA ASN A 215 -4.88 -3.63 -2.19
C ASN A 215 -4.50 -3.44 -0.71
N ILE A 216 -5.44 -3.01 0.10
CA ILE A 216 -5.20 -2.54 1.46
C ILE A 216 -5.63 -3.59 2.51
N LEU A 217 -6.68 -4.34 2.23
CA LEU A 217 -7.26 -5.37 3.08
C LEU A 217 -6.95 -6.77 2.50
N LEU A 218 -6.78 -7.75 3.37
CA LEU A 218 -6.59 -9.17 3.07
C LEU A 218 -7.75 -9.99 3.65
#